data_AF-A0A920AB56-F1
#
_entry.id   AF-A0A920AB56-F1
#
_cell.length_a   1.000
_cell.length_b   1.000
_cell.length_c   1.000
_cell.angle_alpha   90.00
_cell.angle_beta   90.00
_cell.angle_gamma   90.00
#
_symmetry.space_group_name_H-M   'P 1'
#
loop_
_entity.id
_entity.type
_entity.pdbx_description
1 polymer ?
#
loop_
_entity_poly.entity_id
_entity_poly.type
_entity_poly.pdbx_seq_one_letter_code
_entity_poly.pdbx_strand_id
1 'polypeptide(L)'
;MQPYLVDQYLNNPNFKFKLALEENNLIDWKTDVPTQFCYCVRDKRVLKENSITAFNMMKENGSKQLYLRKVGNQIDHITCAGYAFVYTKLWFDGYKKGSISGRKGHLLKRLALSLKKPFLALFSEGYPFCKHLVL
;
A
#
# COMPACT_ATOMS: atom_id res chain seq x y z
N MET A 1 -2.52 -10.14 -26.13
CA MET A 1 -3.83 -9.57 -25.74
C MET A 1 -4.67 -9.46 -27.01
N GLN A 2 -5.94 -9.89 -27.00
CA GLN A 2 -6.79 -9.86 -28.20
C GLN A 2 -7.16 -8.40 -28.54
N PRO A 3 -6.92 -7.90 -29.76
CA PRO A 3 -7.16 -6.50 -30.11
C PRO A 3 -8.59 -6.02 -29.85
N TYR A 4 -9.59 -6.88 -30.12
CA TYR A 4 -10.99 -6.59 -29.85
C TYR A 4 -11.26 -6.25 -28.38
N LEU A 5 -10.65 -6.97 -27.42
CA LEU A 5 -10.86 -6.69 -25.99
C LEU A 5 -10.26 -5.34 -25.57
N VAL A 6 -9.15 -4.94 -26.19
CA VAL A 6 -8.53 -3.63 -25.97
C VAL A 6 -9.45 -2.53 -26.48
N ASP A 7 -9.98 -2.68 -27.69
CA ASP A 7 -10.93 -1.73 -28.26
C ASP A 7 -12.20 -1.61 -27.40
N GLN A 8 -12.79 -2.74 -26.99
CA GLN A 8 -13.95 -2.73 -26.10
C GLN A 8 -13.65 -2.02 -24.78
N TYR A 9 -12.48 -2.25 -24.17
CA TYR A 9 -12.11 -1.59 -22.93
C TYR A 9 -11.93 -0.07 -23.07
N LEU A 10 -11.28 0.36 -24.16
CA LEU A 10 -10.98 1.78 -24.39
C LEU A 10 -12.20 2.57 -24.85
N ASN A 11 -13.03 1.99 -25.72
CA ASN A 11 -14.04 2.72 -26.48
C ASN A 11 -15.50 2.37 -26.12
N ASN A 12 -15.77 1.26 -25.44
CA ASN A 12 -17.12 0.88 -25.02
C ASN A 12 -17.34 1.14 -23.52
N PRO A 13 -18.07 2.21 -23.12
CA PRO A 13 -18.32 2.49 -21.71
C PRO A 13 -19.16 1.41 -21.02
N ASN A 14 -20.00 0.68 -21.77
CA ASN A 14 -20.86 -0.38 -21.25
C ASN A 14 -20.17 -1.76 -21.31
N PHE A 15 -18.87 -1.81 -21.54
CA PHE A 15 -18.13 -3.06 -21.52
C PHE A 15 -18.17 -3.67 -20.10
N LYS A 16 -18.71 -4.89 -19.97
CA LYS A 16 -18.97 -5.52 -18.67
C LYS A 16 -17.76 -5.55 -17.74
N PHE A 17 -16.55 -5.72 -18.29
CA PHE A 17 -15.33 -5.70 -17.49
C PHE A 17 -15.04 -4.32 -16.89
N LYS A 18 -15.29 -3.24 -17.65
CA LYS A 18 -15.11 -1.87 -17.16
C LYS A 18 -16.12 -1.53 -16.08
N LEU A 19 -17.39 -1.86 -16.30
CA LEU A 19 -18.45 -1.68 -15.31
C LEU A 19 -18.12 -2.41 -14.00
N ALA A 20 -17.64 -3.67 -14.08
CA ALA A 20 -17.23 -4.41 -12.90
C ALA A 20 -16.04 -3.75 -12.14
N LEU A 21 -15.10 -3.13 -12.84
CA LEU A 21 -14.00 -2.37 -12.20
C LEU A 21 -14.52 -1.11 -11.50
N GLU A 22 -15.48 -0.42 -12.11
CA GLU A 22 -16.12 0.77 -11.54
C GLU A 22 -16.94 0.42 -10.29
N GLU A 23 -17.72 -0.66 -10.33
CA GLU A 23 -18.48 -1.20 -9.19
C GLU A 23 -17.60 -1.60 -8.00
N ASN A 24 -16.36 -2.03 -8.26
CA ASN A 24 -15.39 -2.43 -7.23
C ASN A 24 -14.41 -1.31 -6.86
N ASN A 25 -14.64 -0.07 -7.32
CA ASN A 25 -13.78 1.05 -7.01
C ASN A 25 -13.99 1.52 -5.55
N LEU A 26 -12.90 1.67 -4.79
CA LEU A 26 -12.93 1.97 -3.35
C LEU A 26 -12.39 3.37 -3.01
N ILE A 27 -12.40 4.30 -3.97
CA ILE A 27 -11.84 5.65 -3.76
C ILE A 27 -12.83 6.65 -3.16
N ASP A 28 -14.14 6.53 -3.45
CA ASP A 28 -15.14 7.54 -3.10
C ASP A 28 -15.92 7.19 -1.83
N TRP A 29 -15.24 7.29 -0.68
CA TRP A 29 -15.87 7.21 0.63
C TRP A 29 -15.01 7.92 1.68
N LYS A 30 -15.50 8.02 2.92
CA LYS A 30 -14.73 8.52 4.07
C LYS A 30 -14.52 7.43 5.12
N THR A 31 -13.41 7.49 5.83
CA THR A 31 -13.16 6.63 6.99
C THR A 31 -13.32 7.41 8.30
N ASP A 32 -14.06 6.83 9.23
CA ASP A 32 -14.22 7.36 10.59
C ASP A 32 -13.17 6.82 11.56
N VAL A 33 -12.36 5.85 11.12
CA VAL A 33 -11.27 5.25 11.88
C VAL A 33 -9.91 5.68 11.33
N PRO A 34 -8.87 5.75 12.18
CA PRO A 34 -7.52 5.97 11.70
C PRO A 34 -7.16 4.96 10.60
N THR A 35 -6.64 5.46 9.48
CA THR A 35 -6.33 4.64 8.30
C THR A 35 -4.97 5.02 7.73
N GLN A 36 -4.15 4.02 7.42
CA GLN A 36 -2.82 4.22 6.83
C GLN A 36 -2.73 3.55 5.45
N PHE A 37 -2.39 4.34 4.44
CA PHE A 37 -2.03 3.86 3.11
C PHE A 37 -0.52 3.63 3.03
N CYS A 38 -0.09 2.46 2.58
CA CYS A 38 1.32 2.14 2.34
C CYS A 38 1.59 2.04 0.84
N TYR A 39 2.65 2.70 0.35
CA TYR A 39 3.00 2.67 -1.08
C TYR A 39 4.51 2.69 -1.33
N CYS A 40 4.93 2.24 -2.50
CA CYS A 40 6.31 2.37 -3.00
C CYS A 40 6.35 3.11 -4.33
N VAL A 41 7.45 3.83 -4.57
CA VAL A 41 7.60 4.68 -5.77
C VAL A 41 7.88 3.88 -7.03
N ARG A 42 8.63 2.77 -6.92
CA ARG A 42 8.99 1.89 -8.05
C ARG A 42 8.07 0.68 -8.22
N ASP A 43 6.93 0.65 -7.53
CA ASP A 43 5.94 -0.39 -7.76
C ASP A 43 5.32 -0.20 -9.15
N LYS A 44 5.52 -1.19 -10.02
CA LYS A 44 5.00 -1.20 -11.40
C LYS A 44 3.77 -2.10 -11.55
N ARG A 45 3.39 -2.85 -10.50
CA ARG A 45 2.23 -3.75 -10.51
C ARG A 45 1.02 -3.07 -9.89
N VAL A 46 1.22 -2.37 -8.78
CA VAL A 46 0.20 -1.56 -8.11
C VAL A 46 0.76 -0.16 -7.94
N LEU A 47 0.34 0.73 -8.84
CA LEU A 47 0.88 2.07 -8.92
C LEU A 47 0.59 2.88 -7.64
N LYS A 48 1.55 3.71 -7.23
CA LYS A 48 1.42 4.57 -6.03
C LYS A 48 0.22 5.51 -6.12
N GLU A 49 -0.16 5.87 -7.34
CA GLU A 49 -1.29 6.72 -7.68
C GLU A 49 -2.58 6.17 -7.07
N ASN A 50 -2.79 4.85 -7.01
CA ASN A 50 -3.96 4.26 -6.33
C ASN A 50 -4.06 4.70 -4.86
N SER A 51 -2.94 4.69 -4.13
CA SER A 51 -2.91 5.13 -2.74
C SER A 51 -3.05 6.65 -2.59
N ILE A 52 -2.47 7.43 -3.50
CA ILE A 52 -2.51 8.90 -3.45
C ILE A 52 -3.92 9.40 -3.79
N THR A 53 -4.54 8.86 -4.84
CA THR A 53 -5.90 9.21 -5.26
C THR A 53 -6.92 8.85 -4.17
N ALA A 54 -6.86 7.62 -3.62
CA ALA A 54 -7.73 7.22 -2.52
C ALA A 54 -7.54 8.12 -1.28
N PHE A 55 -6.29 8.42 -0.91
CA PHE A 55 -6.00 9.31 0.22
C PHE A 55 -6.59 10.71 0.04
N ASN A 56 -6.43 11.30 -1.15
CA ASN A 56 -6.94 12.65 -1.42
C ASN A 56 -8.47 12.66 -1.42
N MET A 57 -9.11 11.71 -2.12
CA MET A 57 -10.57 11.61 -2.17
C MET A 57 -11.17 11.39 -0.78
N MET A 58 -10.61 10.48 0.03
CA MET A 58 -11.07 10.26 1.40
C MET A 58 -10.89 11.50 2.28
N LYS A 59 -9.82 12.27 2.07
CA LYS A 59 -9.58 13.52 2.81
C LYS A 59 -10.59 14.60 2.40
N GLU A 60 -10.87 14.75 1.12
CA GLU A 60 -11.89 15.64 0.58
C GLU A 60 -13.28 15.28 1.11
N ASN A 61 -13.59 13.98 1.23
CA ASN A 61 -14.81 13.45 1.82
C ASN A 61 -14.87 13.56 3.37
N GLY A 62 -13.89 14.23 4.00
CA GLY A 62 -13.95 14.59 5.42
C GLY A 62 -13.27 13.61 6.39
N SER A 63 -12.49 12.65 5.89
CA SER A 63 -11.73 11.75 6.75
C SER A 63 -10.65 12.51 7.55
N LYS A 64 -10.70 12.40 8.88
CA LYS A 64 -9.84 13.21 9.77
C LYS A 64 -8.49 12.56 10.09
N GLN A 65 -8.41 11.23 10.08
CA GLN A 65 -7.24 10.47 10.56
C GLN A 65 -6.65 9.60 9.45
N LEU A 66 -6.16 10.25 8.39
CA LEU A 66 -5.51 9.59 7.27
C LEU A 66 -4.00 9.76 7.31
N TYR A 67 -3.28 8.69 7.02
CA TYR A 67 -1.82 8.67 6.96
C TYR A 67 -1.33 8.06 5.66
N LEU A 68 -0.36 8.72 5.03
CA LEU A 68 0.31 8.21 3.85
C LEU A 68 1.73 7.77 4.22
N ARG A 69 2.05 6.50 4.02
CA ARG A 69 3.33 5.88 4.38
C ARG A 69 4.07 5.42 3.12
N LYS A 70 5.07 6.21 2.73
CA LYS A 70 6.07 5.79 1.75
C LYS A 70 6.98 4.71 2.34
N VAL A 71 6.87 3.50 1.81
CA VAL A 71 7.61 2.32 2.27
C VAL A 71 9.02 2.31 1.68
N GLY A 72 9.18 2.62 0.40
CA GLY A 72 10.48 2.69 -0.27
C GLY A 72 10.45 3.41 -1.60
N ASN A 73 11.60 3.93 -2.01
CA ASN A 73 11.75 4.58 -3.31
C ASN A 73 12.19 3.58 -4.39
N GLN A 74 13.10 2.66 -4.08
CA GLN A 74 13.82 1.88 -5.09
C GLN A 74 13.57 0.36 -5.04
N ILE A 75 12.54 -0.09 -4.32
CA ILE A 75 12.21 -1.51 -4.15
C ILE A 75 11.06 -1.93 -5.08
N ASP A 76 11.07 -3.20 -5.49
CA ASP A 76 10.00 -3.81 -6.27
C ASP A 76 8.73 -4.04 -5.43
N HIS A 77 7.66 -4.52 -6.08
CA HIS A 77 6.36 -4.78 -5.48
C HIS A 77 6.40 -5.78 -4.30
N ILE A 78 7.11 -6.91 -4.45
CA ILE A 78 7.13 -7.97 -3.43
C ILE A 78 7.92 -7.52 -2.22
N THR A 79 9.09 -6.93 -2.46
CA THR A 79 9.91 -6.33 -1.40
C THR A 79 9.15 -5.20 -0.69
N CYS A 80 8.42 -4.38 -1.46
CA CYS A 80 7.54 -3.34 -0.91
C CYS A 80 6.49 -3.91 0.03
N ALA A 81 5.75 -4.95 -0.40
CA ALA A 81 4.71 -5.57 0.39
C ALA A 81 5.25 -6.08 1.74
N GLY A 82 6.40 -6.77 1.72
CA GLY A 82 7.07 -7.24 2.94
C GLY A 82 7.36 -6.11 3.94
N TYR A 83 7.92 -5.00 3.48
CA TYR A 83 8.16 -3.84 4.35
C TYR A 83 6.89 -3.10 4.76
N ALA A 84 5.86 -3.06 3.90
CA ALA A 84 4.56 -2.50 4.22
C ALA A 84 3.91 -3.24 5.39
N PHE A 85 3.98 -4.58 5.41
CA PHE A 85 3.51 -5.40 6.54
C PHE A 85 4.23 -5.05 7.84
N VAL A 86 5.56 -4.91 7.80
CA VAL A 86 6.32 -4.51 8.99
C VAL A 86 5.93 -3.11 9.47
N TYR A 87 5.76 -2.14 8.57
CA TYR A 87 5.29 -0.81 8.96
C TYR A 87 3.87 -0.82 9.52
N THR A 88 3.01 -1.67 8.99
CA THR A 88 1.64 -1.87 9.48
C THR A 88 1.65 -2.40 10.91
N LYS A 89 2.46 -3.43 11.22
CA LYS A 89 2.64 -3.93 12.60
C LYS A 89 3.12 -2.82 13.53
N LEU A 90 4.14 -2.06 13.13
CA LEU A 90 4.65 -0.94 13.95
C LEU A 90 3.60 0.15 14.20
N TRP A 91 2.70 0.37 13.24
CA TRP A 91 1.59 1.30 13.35
C TRP A 91 0.54 0.80 14.34
N PHE A 92 0.14 -0.47 14.24
CA PHE A 92 -0.78 -1.11 15.17
C PHE A 92 -0.24 -1.25 16.60
N ASP A 93 1.04 -1.56 16.76
CA ASP A 93 1.73 -1.55 18.06
C ASP A 93 1.63 -0.19 18.77
N GLY A 94 1.47 0.89 18.00
CA GLY A 94 1.20 2.23 18.53
C GLY A 94 -0.11 2.28 19.31
N TYR A 95 -1.20 1.73 18.75
CA TYR A 95 -2.51 1.68 19.42
C TYR A 95 -2.47 0.78 20.66
N LYS A 96 -1.80 -0.39 20.57
CA LYS A 96 -1.59 -1.27 21.73
C LYS A 96 -0.89 -0.55 22.90
N LYS A 97 -0.10 0.50 22.60
CA LYS A 97 0.60 1.35 23.58
C LYS A 97 -0.10 2.68 23.87
N GLY A 98 -1.41 2.77 23.59
CA GLY A 98 -2.25 3.93 23.90
C GLY A 98 -2.19 5.08 22.89
N SER A 99 -1.67 4.88 21.67
CA SER A 99 -1.76 5.89 20.62
C SER A 99 -3.17 5.95 20.03
N ILE A 100 -3.74 7.14 19.87
CA ILE A 100 -5.04 7.33 19.19
C ILE A 100 -4.94 7.38 17.65
N SER A 101 -3.72 7.50 17.12
CA SER A 101 -3.41 7.65 15.68
C SER A 101 -2.34 6.65 15.18
N GLY A 102 -1.98 5.68 16.02
CA GLY A 102 -0.88 4.75 15.77
C GLY A 102 0.48 5.43 15.88
N ARG A 103 1.58 4.69 15.61
CA ARG A 103 2.95 5.24 15.72
C ARG A 103 3.84 4.68 14.61
N LYS A 104 4.92 5.38 14.24
CA LYS A 104 5.89 4.84 13.25
C LYS A 104 6.78 3.71 13.81
N GLY A 105 6.59 3.32 15.08
CA GLY A 105 7.49 2.44 15.82
C GLY A 105 8.72 3.15 16.39
N HIS A 106 9.46 2.45 17.26
CA HIS A 106 10.67 2.95 17.93
C HIS A 106 11.77 3.34 16.91
N LEU A 107 12.52 4.41 17.19
CA LEU A 107 13.56 4.91 16.30
C LEU A 107 14.62 3.84 15.97
N LEU A 108 15.11 3.10 16.97
CA LEU A 108 16.08 2.02 16.76
C LEU A 108 15.55 0.92 15.81
N LYS A 109 14.28 0.51 15.96
CA LYS A 109 13.66 -0.47 15.05
C LYS A 109 13.57 0.07 13.63
N ARG A 110 13.26 1.36 13.47
CA ARG A 110 13.23 2.02 12.16
C ARG A 110 14.61 2.16 11.52
N LEU A 111 15.64 2.46 12.31
CA LEU A 111 17.03 2.52 11.85
C LEU A 111 17.51 1.14 11.40
N ALA A 112 17.26 0.09 12.19
CA ALA A 112 17.58 -1.29 11.82
C ALA A 112 16.88 -1.71 10.51
N LEU A 113 15.62 -1.34 10.31
CA LEU A 113 14.91 -1.58 9.05
C LEU A 113 15.54 -0.81 7.88
N SER A 114 15.99 0.42 8.11
CA SER A 114 16.65 1.22 7.07
C SER A 114 17.99 0.62 6.62
N LEU A 115 18.74 0.03 7.55
CA LEU A 115 20.02 -0.64 7.27
C LEU A 115 19.83 -2.00 6.57
N LYS A 116 18.74 -2.71 6.85
CA LYS A 116 18.43 -4.02 6.24
C LYS A 116 17.75 -3.93 4.85
N LYS A 117 17.18 -2.77 4.50
CA LYS A 117 16.60 -2.52 3.17
C LYS A 117 17.53 -2.81 2.00
N PRO A 118 18.78 -2.28 1.96
CA PRO A 118 19.71 -2.61 0.89
C PRO A 118 20.16 -4.08 0.91
N PHE A 119 20.30 -4.68 2.10
CA PHE A 119 20.77 -6.07 2.23
C PHE A 119 19.76 -7.10 1.71
N LEU A 120 18.46 -6.90 1.93
CA LEU A 120 17.40 -7.81 1.45
C LEU A 120 17.03 -7.61 -0.02
N ALA A 121 17.29 -6.43 -0.60
CA ALA A 121 17.07 -6.19 -2.02
C ALA A 121 17.99 -7.06 -2.91
N LEU A 122 19.17 -7.44 -2.40
CA LEU A 122 20.14 -8.32 -3.06
C LEU A 122 19.73 -9.81 -3.06
N PHE A 123 18.78 -10.22 -2.20
CA PHE A 123 18.31 -11.61 -2.10
C PHE A 123 16.90 -11.83 -2.67
N SER A 124 16.39 -10.87 -3.44
CA SER A 124 15.04 -10.96 -4.05
C SER A 124 14.96 -11.94 -5.24
N GLU A 125 16.09 -12.46 -5.72
CA GLU A 125 16.14 -13.63 -6.60
C GLU A 125 16.02 -14.92 -5.78
N GLY A 126 14.80 -15.16 -5.29
CA GLY A 126 14.30 -16.50 -5.03
C GLY A 126 14.51 -17.06 -3.62
N TYR A 127 13.75 -16.60 -2.62
CA TYR A 127 13.34 -17.46 -1.48
C TYR A 127 12.00 -17.02 -0.87
N PRO A 128 11.16 -17.96 -0.36
CA PRO A 128 9.81 -17.69 0.10
C PRO A 128 9.84 -17.07 1.51
N PHE A 129 9.68 -15.76 1.60
CA PHE A 129 9.64 -15.02 2.88
C PHE A 129 8.29 -15.15 3.61
N CYS A 130 7.72 -16.36 3.62
CA CYS A 130 6.45 -16.66 4.28
C CYS A 130 6.58 -17.90 5.17
N LYS A 131 7.45 -17.86 6.19
CA LYS A 131 7.39 -18.86 7.28
C LYS A 131 7.67 -18.35 8.71
N HIS A 132 8.20 -17.14 8.92
CA HIS A 132 8.65 -16.74 10.27
C HIS A 132 8.25 -15.33 10.72
N LEU A 133 7.18 -14.76 10.18
CA LEU A 133 6.64 -13.48 10.67
C LEU A 133 5.30 -13.65 11.41
N VAL A 134 5.25 -14.63 12.32
CA VAL A 134 4.32 -14.64 13.46
C VAL A 134 5.17 -14.68 14.72
N LEU A 135 5.48 -13.50 15.26
CA LEU A 135 5.89 -13.24 16.64
C LEU A 135 5.27 -11.91 17.09
#